data_AF-A0A7W0U6J5-F1
#
_entry.id   AF-A0A7W0U6J5-F1
#
_cell.length_a   1.000
_cell.length_b   1.000
_cell.length_c   1.000
_cell.angle_alpha   90.00
_cell.angle_beta   90.00
_cell.angle_gamma   90.00
#
_symmetry.space_group_name_H-M   'P 1'
#
loop_
_entity.id
_entity.type
_entity.pdbx_description
1 polymer ?
#
loop_
_entity_poly.entity_id
_entity_poly.type
_entity_poly.pdbx_seq_one_letter_code
_entity_poly.pdbx_strand_id
1 'polypeptide(L)'
;MSCPSCGRPPGAPPERPLALTQLSCRCGAVARRQGEVLGYRAWRLEGHELASLNASRARWTLGPNKADCRREEYAGPWHDPPHAAPHPDCACGLYAWHNPPSHWAESSDVVPAVVGAVLLWGEAEVYDDGLRAEWAEPVVLSWLPAASEDHRDRVTTVAGEFGIEAVPFELLFDRAREYGEPIRDEEMPPKWWPPDVQLGTHRFACRLVAPGGLLNLRGT
;
A
#
# COMPACT_ATOMS: atom_id res chain seq x y z
N MET A 1 33.07 -40.17 7.05
CA MET A 1 31.80 -40.66 7.60
C MET A 1 31.32 -39.65 8.63
N SER A 2 30.19 -39.00 8.31
CA SER A 2 29.23 -38.20 9.08
C SER A 2 29.68 -37.26 10.22
N CYS A 3 29.37 -35.97 10.06
CA CYS A 3 29.33 -34.95 11.13
C CYS A 3 27.85 -34.59 11.40
N PRO A 4 27.38 -34.54 12.67
CA PRO A 4 25.97 -34.37 13.02
C PRO A 4 25.57 -32.92 13.40
N SER A 5 24.25 -32.70 13.36
CA SER A 5 23.46 -31.62 13.97
C SER A 5 23.53 -30.21 13.39
N CYS A 6 22.64 -29.95 12.44
CA CYS A 6 22.04 -28.65 12.19
C CYS A 6 20.96 -28.36 13.27
N GLY A 7 21.23 -27.41 14.16
CA GLY A 7 20.23 -26.77 15.00
C GLY A 7 20.05 -25.32 14.56
N ARG A 8 18.95 -25.03 13.85
CA ARG A 8 18.55 -23.65 13.51
C ARG A 8 17.10 -23.45 13.95
N PRO A 9 16.77 -22.43 14.76
CA PRO A 9 15.38 -22.10 15.03
C PRO A 9 14.74 -21.43 13.81
N PRO A 10 13.44 -21.61 13.57
CA PRO A 10 12.71 -20.90 12.52
C PRO A 10 12.41 -19.46 12.95
N GLY A 11 12.67 -18.47 12.10
CA GLY A 11 12.18 -17.09 12.29
C GLY A 11 13.19 -15.93 12.18
N ALA A 12 14.46 -16.17 11.83
CA ALA A 12 15.40 -15.08 11.58
C ALA A 12 15.43 -14.70 10.08
N PRO A 13 15.46 -13.40 9.70
CA PRO A 13 15.74 -13.00 8.33
C PRO A 13 17.13 -13.52 7.89
N PRO A 14 17.35 -13.83 6.60
CA PRO A 14 18.66 -14.29 6.15
C PRO A 14 19.71 -13.18 6.31
N GLU A 15 20.69 -13.38 7.20
CA GLU A 15 21.86 -12.53 7.31
C GLU A 15 22.81 -12.69 6.12
N ARG A 16 23.36 -11.56 5.65
CA ARG A 16 24.31 -11.41 4.54
C ARG A 16 25.73 -11.87 4.95
N PRO A 17 26.51 -12.52 4.07
CA PRO A 17 27.96 -12.50 4.20
C PRO A 17 28.50 -11.13 3.73
N LEU A 18 29.22 -10.45 4.63
CA LEU A 18 30.06 -9.30 4.31
C LEU A 18 31.29 -9.80 3.52
N ALA A 19 31.39 -9.41 2.26
CA ALA A 19 32.66 -9.40 1.53
C ALA A 19 32.80 -8.03 0.86
N LEU A 20 33.57 -7.16 1.53
CA LEU A 20 34.10 -5.93 0.97
C LEU A 20 35.15 -6.29 -0.09
N THR A 21 34.84 -6.16 -1.38
CA THR A 21 35.86 -5.90 -2.40
C THR A 21 35.25 -5.17 -3.60
N GLN A 22 35.61 -3.89 -3.71
CA GLN A 22 35.71 -3.05 -4.92
C GLN A 22 34.68 -3.27 -6.05
N LEU A 23 33.72 -2.36 -6.19
CA LEU A 23 33.03 -2.13 -7.46
C LEU A 23 32.83 -0.62 -7.68
N SER A 24 33.42 -0.18 -8.79
CA SER A 24 33.32 1.11 -9.46
C SER A 24 31.92 1.71 -9.49
N CYS A 25 31.83 3.04 -9.46
CA CYS A 25 30.64 3.82 -9.80
C CYS A 25 29.88 3.21 -10.99
N ARG A 26 28.67 2.71 -10.74
CA ARG A 26 27.66 2.42 -11.77
C ARG A 26 26.49 3.37 -11.54
N CYS A 27 26.23 4.25 -12.50
CA CYS A 27 24.93 4.89 -12.61
C CYS A 27 23.86 3.82 -12.84
N GLY A 28 22.85 3.79 -11.95
CA GLY A 28 21.46 3.49 -12.25
C GLY A 28 21.12 2.14 -12.90
N ALA A 29 21.27 1.04 -12.17
CA ALA A 29 20.48 -0.15 -12.45
C ALA A 29 19.91 -0.66 -11.13
N VAL A 30 18.65 -0.35 -10.86
CA VAL A 30 17.96 -0.85 -9.68
C VAL A 30 17.61 -2.32 -9.95
N ALA A 31 18.05 -3.21 -9.08
CA ALA A 31 17.91 -4.64 -9.29
C ALA A 31 16.43 -5.07 -9.16
N ARG A 32 15.77 -5.29 -10.29
CA ARG A 32 14.45 -5.93 -10.38
C ARG A 32 14.45 -7.26 -9.64
N ARG A 33 13.47 -7.52 -8.75
CA ARG A 33 13.34 -8.83 -8.08
C ARG A 33 12.12 -9.59 -8.58
N GLN A 34 12.27 -10.91 -8.66
CA GLN A 34 11.17 -11.80 -9.06
C GLN A 34 10.14 -11.89 -7.92
N GLY A 35 8.85 -11.76 -8.26
CA GLY A 35 7.75 -11.79 -7.29
C GLY A 35 7.40 -10.45 -6.67
N GLU A 36 8.07 -9.36 -7.06
CA GLU A 36 7.65 -7.99 -6.74
C GLU A 36 6.69 -7.46 -7.80
N VAL A 37 5.64 -6.77 -7.34
CA VAL A 37 4.64 -6.12 -8.19
C VAL A 37 4.78 -4.62 -8.03
N LEU A 38 4.83 -3.89 -9.14
CA LEU A 38 4.81 -2.43 -9.16
C LEU A 38 3.37 -1.94 -8.97
N GLY A 39 3.18 -1.00 -8.05
CA GLY A 39 1.93 -0.29 -7.86
C GLY A 39 2.16 1.19 -7.57
N TYR A 40 1.06 1.94 -7.46
CA TYR A 40 1.07 3.38 -7.23
C TYR A 40 0.34 3.71 -5.95
N ARG A 41 0.81 4.72 -5.24
CA ARG A 41 0.24 5.10 -3.95
C ARG A 41 0.31 6.61 -3.75
N ALA A 42 -0.64 7.12 -2.97
CA ALA A 42 -0.60 8.45 -2.43
C ALA A 42 -0.38 8.41 -0.90
N TRP A 43 0.39 9.37 -0.39
CA TRP A 43 0.67 9.55 1.03
C TRP A 43 0.35 10.98 1.44
N ARG A 44 -0.03 11.19 2.70
CA ARG A 44 0.04 12.52 3.30
C ARG A 44 1.50 12.89 3.48
N LEU A 45 1.86 14.12 3.13
CA LEU A 45 3.17 14.66 3.45
C LEU A 45 3.11 15.50 4.73
N GLU A 46 3.46 14.88 5.85
CA GLU A 46 3.44 15.48 7.19
C GLU A 46 4.86 15.89 7.61
N GLY A 47 5.18 17.16 7.46
CA GLY A 47 6.57 17.60 7.55
C GLY A 47 7.40 16.93 6.46
N HIS A 48 8.36 16.10 6.87
CA HIS A 48 9.24 15.29 6.02
C HIS A 48 8.87 13.79 6.04
N GLU A 49 7.71 13.43 6.59
CA GLU A 49 7.29 12.04 6.72
C GLU A 49 6.18 11.70 5.72
N LEU A 50 6.26 10.48 5.17
CA LEU A 50 5.19 9.87 4.39
C LEU A 50 4.23 9.17 5.35
N ALA A 51 2.99 9.65 5.43
CA ALA A 51 1.94 9.07 6.26
C ALA A 51 0.81 8.48 5.41
N SER A 52 0.20 7.40 5.90
CA SER A 52 -0.95 6.79 5.25
C SER A 52 -2.14 7.75 5.16
N LEU A 53 -2.92 7.67 4.07
CA LEU A 53 -4.08 8.53 3.86
C LEU A 53 -5.24 8.24 4.83
N ASN A 54 -5.28 7.04 5.39
CA ASN A 54 -6.32 6.56 6.31
C ASN A 54 -6.19 7.17 7.71
N ALA A 55 -7.16 6.85 8.58
CA ALA A 55 -7.26 7.44 9.91
C ALA A 55 -6.06 7.17 10.84
N SER A 56 -5.36 6.04 10.68
CA SER A 56 -4.19 5.71 11.51
C SER A 56 -2.99 6.62 11.24
N ARG A 57 -2.92 7.20 10.03
CA ARG A 57 -1.75 7.97 9.58
C ARG A 57 -0.43 7.22 9.79
N ALA A 58 -0.47 5.90 9.65
CA ALA A 58 0.70 5.05 9.82
C ALA A 58 1.85 5.56 8.95
N ARG A 59 2.99 5.84 9.60
CA ARG A 59 4.20 6.38 8.98
C ARG A 59 4.92 5.31 8.18
N TRP A 60 5.40 5.70 7.02
CA TRP A 60 6.28 4.90 6.18
C TRP A 60 7.72 5.28 6.50
N THR A 61 8.57 4.26 6.68
CA THR A 61 9.99 4.42 6.95
C THR A 61 10.81 4.21 5.68
N LEU A 62 12.07 4.64 5.73
CA LEU A 62 13.07 4.35 4.71
C LEU A 62 13.16 2.82 4.45
N GLY A 63 13.16 2.44 3.18
CA GLY A 63 13.27 1.04 2.74
C GLY A 63 11.98 0.23 2.88
N PRO A 64 12.08 -1.11 3.03
CA PRO A 64 10.94 -1.99 3.18
C PRO A 64 10.06 -1.68 4.39
N ASN A 65 8.78 -1.50 4.14
CA ASN A 65 7.73 -1.35 5.14
C ASN A 65 6.94 -2.66 5.25
N LYS A 66 6.63 -3.07 6.48
CA LYS A 66 5.79 -4.24 6.75
C LYS A 66 4.37 -3.82 7.11
N ALA A 67 3.38 -4.47 6.51
CA ALA A 67 1.99 -4.37 6.91
C ALA A 67 1.81 -4.89 8.33
N ASP A 68 0.99 -4.19 9.09
CA ASP A 68 0.64 -4.58 10.45
C ASP A 68 -0.84 -4.28 10.71
N CYS A 69 -1.50 -5.15 11.46
CA CYS A 69 -2.89 -4.97 11.83
C CYS A 69 -2.97 -4.06 13.06
N ARG A 70 -2.91 -2.74 12.82
CA ARG A 70 -2.94 -1.70 13.87
C ARG A 70 -4.35 -1.43 14.41
N ARG A 71 -5.08 -2.48 14.76
CA ARG A 71 -6.48 -2.42 15.23
C ARG A 71 -6.69 -1.41 16.36
N GLU A 72 -5.76 -1.34 17.31
CA GLU A 72 -5.87 -0.45 18.47
C GLU A 72 -6.00 1.03 18.07
N GLU A 73 -5.54 1.41 16.88
CA GLU A 73 -5.64 2.75 16.31
C GLU A 73 -6.99 3.01 15.60
N TYR A 74 -7.75 1.96 15.27
CA TYR A 74 -9.08 2.02 14.65
C TYR A 74 -10.15 1.64 15.69
N ALA A 75 -10.63 2.62 16.46
CA ALA A 75 -11.63 2.40 17.50
C ALA A 75 -12.93 1.78 16.92
N GLY A 76 -13.20 0.50 17.21
CA GLY A 76 -14.46 -0.15 16.85
C GLY A 76 -14.59 -1.62 17.31
N PRO A 77 -15.81 -2.08 17.69
CA PRO A 77 -16.07 -3.45 18.15
C PRO A 77 -16.15 -4.49 17.01
N TRP A 78 -15.94 -4.10 15.75
CA TRP A 78 -16.18 -4.91 14.55
C TRP A 78 -14.94 -5.54 13.92
N HIS A 79 -13.84 -5.63 14.67
CA HIS A 79 -12.58 -6.18 14.18
C HIS A 79 -12.16 -7.41 14.99
N ASP A 80 -11.66 -8.43 14.29
CA ASP A 80 -11.08 -9.65 14.86
C ASP A 80 -9.82 -9.37 15.71
N PRO A 81 -9.32 -10.35 16.49
CA PRO A 81 -8.02 -10.24 17.16
C PRO A 81 -6.89 -9.88 16.17
N PRO A 82 -5.75 -9.31 16.63
CA PRO A 82 -4.60 -9.08 15.77
C PRO A 82 -4.26 -10.33 14.95
N HIS A 83 -4.07 -10.14 13.65
CA HIS A 83 -3.84 -11.20 12.67
C HIS A 83 -2.73 -10.77 11.70
N ALA A 84 -2.23 -11.73 10.92
CA ALA A 84 -1.30 -11.42 9.84
C ALA A 84 -1.94 -10.44 8.84
N ALA A 85 -1.13 -9.58 8.23
CA ALA A 85 -1.55 -8.62 7.23
C ALA A 85 -0.87 -8.95 5.88
N PRO A 86 -1.58 -8.91 4.74
CA PRO A 86 -3.01 -8.64 4.61
C PRO A 86 -3.89 -9.77 5.17
N HIS A 87 -5.15 -9.47 5.45
CA HIS A 87 -6.14 -10.45 5.87
C HIS A 87 -7.45 -10.22 5.09
N PRO A 88 -8.11 -11.28 4.57
CA PRO A 88 -9.26 -11.14 3.67
C PRO A 88 -10.42 -10.36 4.28
N ASP A 89 -10.65 -10.55 5.58
CA ASP A 89 -11.77 -9.95 6.32
C ASP A 89 -11.41 -8.66 7.08
N CYS A 90 -10.23 -8.08 6.83
CA CYS A 90 -9.79 -6.85 7.48
C CYS A 90 -9.25 -5.88 6.45
N ALA A 91 -9.20 -4.57 6.74
CA ALA A 91 -8.64 -3.53 5.87
C ALA A 91 -7.09 -3.42 5.94
N CYS A 92 -6.41 -4.25 6.75
CA CYS A 92 -4.96 -4.22 6.92
C CYS A 92 -4.21 -4.63 5.64
N GLY A 93 -2.94 -4.24 5.53
CA GLY A 93 -2.13 -4.44 4.32
C GLY A 93 -1.64 -3.13 3.74
N LEU A 94 -0.49 -3.16 3.08
CA LEU A 94 0.04 -2.00 2.36
C LEU A 94 -0.62 -1.96 0.99
N TYR A 95 -1.58 -1.05 0.84
CA TYR A 95 -2.36 -0.89 -0.39
C TYR A 95 -1.63 -0.07 -1.45
N ALA A 96 -1.71 -0.49 -2.71
CA ALA A 96 -1.34 0.29 -3.88
C ALA A 96 -2.34 0.05 -5.00
N TRP A 97 -2.58 1.08 -5.81
CA TRP A 97 -3.35 0.98 -7.03
C TRP A 97 -2.53 0.37 -8.15
N HIS A 98 -3.18 -0.36 -9.05
CA HIS A 98 -2.53 -0.85 -10.29
C HIS A 98 -2.13 0.31 -11.20
N ASN A 99 -2.95 1.36 -11.20
CA ASN A 99 -2.72 2.61 -11.92
C ASN A 99 -3.13 3.79 -11.03
N PRO A 100 -2.43 4.94 -11.07
CA PRO A 100 -2.88 6.15 -10.40
C PRO A 100 -4.31 6.51 -10.82
N PRO A 101 -5.25 6.72 -9.87
CA PRO A 101 -6.57 7.26 -10.19
C PRO A 101 -6.47 8.58 -10.98
N SER A 102 -7.29 8.75 -12.02
CA SER A 102 -7.21 9.91 -12.94
C SER A 102 -7.28 11.25 -12.22
N HIS A 103 -8.10 11.34 -11.17
CA HIS A 103 -8.26 12.56 -10.37
C HIS A 103 -6.99 13.00 -9.63
N TRP A 104 -5.99 12.12 -9.47
CA TRP A 104 -4.69 12.51 -8.89
C TRP A 104 -3.92 13.43 -9.83
N ALA A 105 -4.00 13.24 -11.14
CA ALA A 105 -3.33 14.12 -12.10
C ALA A 105 -4.01 15.50 -12.19
N GLU A 106 -5.29 15.59 -11.83
CA GLU A 106 -6.16 16.74 -12.07
C GLU A 106 -6.41 17.61 -10.83
N SER A 107 -6.19 17.08 -9.62
CA SER A 107 -6.50 17.77 -8.37
C SER A 107 -5.25 18.37 -7.74
N SER A 108 -5.16 19.70 -7.69
CA SER A 108 -3.99 20.37 -7.12
C SER A 108 -3.89 20.30 -5.60
N ASP A 109 -4.99 20.08 -4.85
CA ASP A 109 -5.00 20.44 -3.41
C ASP A 109 -5.94 19.66 -2.47
N VAL A 110 -6.63 18.58 -2.88
CA VAL A 110 -7.65 17.98 -1.97
C VAL A 110 -7.04 17.33 -0.72
N VAL A 111 -5.75 16.98 -0.73
CA VAL A 111 -4.92 16.68 0.45
C VAL A 111 -3.47 16.98 0.04
N PRO A 112 -2.55 17.48 0.89
CA PRO A 112 -1.12 17.58 0.59
C PRO A 112 -0.54 16.17 0.41
N ALA A 113 -0.86 15.58 -0.71
CA ALA A 113 -0.64 14.20 -1.02
C ALA A 113 0.49 14.13 -2.04
N VAL A 114 1.56 13.45 -1.66
CA VAL A 114 2.59 13.04 -2.60
C VAL A 114 2.15 11.73 -3.22
N VAL A 115 2.26 11.62 -4.53
CA VAL A 115 2.00 10.38 -5.26
C VAL A 115 3.32 9.74 -5.62
N GLY A 116 3.39 8.43 -5.69
CA GLY A 116 4.60 7.75 -6.11
C GLY A 116 4.36 6.30 -6.44
N ALA A 117 5.44 5.63 -6.81
CA ALA A 117 5.46 4.21 -7.10
C ALA A 117 6.01 3.44 -5.90
N VAL A 118 5.48 2.24 -5.71
CA VAL A 118 5.91 1.29 -4.67
C VAL A 118 6.11 -0.08 -5.30
N LEU A 119 7.11 -0.81 -4.82
CA LEU A 119 7.21 -2.25 -5.03
C LEU A 119 6.49 -2.96 -3.89
N LEU A 120 5.68 -3.98 -4.22
CA LEU A 120 4.92 -4.78 -3.26
C LEU A 120 5.32 -6.26 -3.37
N TRP A 121 5.41 -6.96 -2.24
CA TRP A 121 5.73 -8.39 -2.21
C TRP A 121 5.28 -9.09 -0.92
N GLY A 122 5.48 -10.40 -0.86
CA GLY A 122 5.03 -11.26 0.23
C GLY A 122 3.61 -11.78 -0.02
N GLU A 123 2.87 -12.03 1.04
CA GLU A 123 1.43 -12.36 0.93
C GLU A 123 0.68 -11.14 0.35
N ALA A 124 -0.19 -11.38 -0.64
CA ALA A 124 -0.91 -10.32 -1.33
C ALA A 124 -2.36 -10.69 -1.65
N GLU A 125 -3.25 -9.70 -1.53
CA GLU A 125 -4.63 -9.75 -1.98
C GLU A 125 -4.83 -8.76 -3.13
N VAL A 126 -5.24 -9.28 -4.28
CA VAL A 126 -5.41 -8.51 -5.51
C VAL A 126 -6.89 -8.20 -5.73
N TYR A 127 -7.17 -6.95 -6.04
CA TYR A 127 -8.49 -6.41 -6.39
C TYR A 127 -8.48 -5.85 -7.81
N ASP A 128 -9.62 -5.35 -8.26
CA ASP A 128 -9.77 -4.78 -9.60
C ASP A 128 -9.05 -3.43 -9.77
N ASP A 129 -8.97 -2.62 -8.71
CA ASP A 129 -8.37 -1.29 -8.73
C ASP A 129 -6.93 -1.24 -8.17
N GLY A 130 -6.55 -2.24 -7.39
CA GLY A 130 -5.25 -2.31 -6.73
C GLY A 130 -4.99 -3.63 -6.03
N LEU A 131 -4.03 -3.63 -5.12
CA LEU A 131 -3.67 -4.78 -4.31
C LEU A 131 -3.23 -4.34 -2.91
N ARG A 132 -3.26 -5.28 -1.97
CA ARG A 132 -2.67 -5.15 -0.63
C ARG A 132 -1.60 -6.20 -0.48
N ALA A 133 -0.45 -5.81 0.07
CA ALA A 133 0.65 -6.73 0.32
C ALA A 133 1.18 -6.68 1.76
N GLU A 134 1.88 -7.74 2.16
CA GLU A 134 2.61 -7.84 3.43
C GLU A 134 3.76 -6.83 3.48
N TRP A 135 4.45 -6.63 2.35
CA TRP A 135 5.58 -5.73 2.27
C TRP A 135 5.43 -4.73 1.13
N ALA A 136 5.91 -3.50 1.35
CA ALA A 136 6.06 -2.53 0.29
C ALA A 136 7.24 -1.57 0.52
N GLU A 137 7.82 -1.05 -0.55
CA GLU A 137 8.91 -0.07 -0.51
C GLU A 137 8.63 1.05 -1.52
N PRO A 138 8.60 2.33 -1.10
CA PRO A 138 8.58 3.46 -2.03
C PRO A 138 9.84 3.47 -2.89
N VAL A 139 9.67 3.60 -4.20
CA VAL A 139 10.80 3.59 -5.16
C VAL A 139 10.93 4.88 -5.95
N VAL A 140 9.84 5.62 -6.12
CA VAL A 140 9.80 6.92 -6.81
C VAL A 140 8.74 7.78 -6.15
N LEU A 141 9.04 9.04 -5.85
CA LEU A 141 8.03 10.04 -5.51
C LEU A 141 7.76 10.95 -6.71
N SER A 142 6.60 11.59 -6.71
CA SER A 142 6.23 12.53 -7.74
C SER A 142 5.44 13.70 -7.20
N TRP A 143 5.56 14.82 -7.90
CA TRP A 143 4.71 16.00 -7.69
C TRP A 143 3.83 16.22 -8.92
N LEU A 144 2.64 16.76 -8.67
CA LEU A 144 1.67 17.06 -9.72
C LEU A 144 2.09 18.30 -10.53
N PRO A 145 1.66 18.42 -11.81
CA PRO A 145 1.92 19.61 -12.62
C PRO A 145 1.54 20.93 -11.93
N ALA A 146 0.41 20.92 -11.22
CA ALA A 146 -0.14 22.07 -10.52
C ALA A 146 0.47 22.33 -9.14
N ALA A 147 1.40 21.48 -8.67
CA ALA A 147 2.03 21.66 -7.35
C ALA A 147 2.86 22.95 -7.31
N SER A 148 2.78 23.69 -6.19
CA SER A 148 3.63 24.86 -5.92
C SER A 148 5.11 24.48 -5.83
N GLU A 149 6.00 25.46 -6.00
CA GLU A 149 7.45 25.29 -5.86
C GLU A 149 7.81 24.72 -4.48
N ASP A 150 7.29 25.31 -3.39
CA ASP A 150 7.44 24.79 -2.03
C ASP A 150 7.03 23.31 -1.88
N HIS A 151 5.94 22.89 -2.53
CA HIS A 151 5.52 21.49 -2.47
C HIS A 151 6.50 20.59 -3.21
N ARG A 152 6.98 20.99 -4.39
CA ARG A 152 7.99 20.25 -5.18
C ARG A 152 9.29 20.11 -4.41
N ASP A 153 9.76 21.17 -3.77
CA ASP A 153 10.97 21.17 -2.96
C ASP A 153 10.85 20.23 -1.76
N ARG A 154 9.68 20.23 -1.10
CA ARG A 154 9.40 19.30 0.00
C ARG A 154 9.37 17.85 -0.47
N VAL A 155 8.70 17.54 -1.57
CA VAL A 155 8.69 16.18 -2.15
C VAL A 155 10.11 15.74 -2.53
N THR A 156 10.89 16.63 -3.13
CA THR A 156 12.29 16.37 -3.53
C THR A 156 13.18 16.12 -2.32
N THR A 157 13.03 16.92 -1.26
CA THR A 157 13.77 16.74 0.00
C THR A 157 13.47 15.39 0.62
N VAL A 158 12.19 15.03 0.71
CA VAL A 158 11.74 13.75 1.30
C VAL A 158 12.21 12.57 0.47
N ALA A 159 12.15 12.65 -0.86
CA ALA A 159 12.70 11.61 -1.72
C ALA A 159 14.21 11.43 -1.49
N GLY A 160 14.95 12.53 -1.34
CA GLY A 160 16.37 12.50 -0.99
C GLY A 160 16.65 11.82 0.35
N GLU A 161 15.83 12.08 1.37
CA GLU A 161 15.91 11.40 2.68
C GLU A 161 15.57 9.89 2.58
N PHE A 162 14.65 9.53 1.68
CA PHE A 162 14.32 8.14 1.35
C PHE A 162 15.37 7.48 0.42
N GLY A 163 16.35 8.21 -0.09
CA GLY A 163 17.33 7.70 -1.05
C GLY A 163 16.73 7.32 -2.41
N ILE A 164 15.57 7.89 -2.76
CA ILE A 164 14.83 7.65 -4.01
C ILE A 164 14.75 8.95 -4.83
N GLU A 165 14.37 8.82 -6.09
CA GLU A 165 14.16 10.00 -6.94
C GLU A 165 12.77 10.61 -6.74
N ALA A 166 12.67 11.92 -6.94
CA ALA A 166 11.41 12.62 -7.12
C ALA A 166 11.32 13.19 -8.55
N VAL A 167 10.19 12.98 -9.21
CA VAL A 167 10.00 13.38 -10.61
C VAL A 167 8.65 14.08 -10.84
N PRO A 168 8.48 14.84 -11.93
CA PRO A 168 7.16 15.24 -12.38
C PRO A 168 6.25 14.02 -12.62
N PHE A 169 4.95 14.14 -12.32
CA PHE A 169 3.99 13.03 -12.43
C PHE A 169 3.97 12.37 -13.82
N GLU A 170 4.20 13.15 -14.87
CA GLU A 170 4.24 12.68 -16.26
C GLU A 170 5.38 11.67 -16.51
N LEU A 171 6.44 11.71 -15.70
CA LEU A 171 7.58 10.80 -15.78
C LEU A 171 7.48 9.62 -14.80
N LEU A 172 6.47 9.62 -13.91
CA LEU A 172 6.33 8.64 -12.84
C LEU A 172 6.33 7.21 -13.38
N PHE A 173 5.53 6.93 -14.40
CA PHE A 173 5.37 5.58 -14.96
C PHE A 173 6.66 5.05 -15.58
N ASP A 174 7.35 5.87 -16.36
CA ASP A 174 8.58 5.47 -17.04
C ASP A 174 9.69 5.18 -16.02
N ARG A 175 9.81 6.02 -14.98
CA ARG A 175 10.77 5.80 -13.90
C ARG A 175 10.42 4.60 -13.05
N ALA A 176 9.16 4.44 -12.67
CA ALA A 176 8.68 3.32 -11.88
C ALA A 176 9.01 1.96 -12.53
N ARG A 177 8.90 1.87 -13.87
CA ARG A 177 9.23 0.65 -14.64
C ARG A 177 10.71 0.26 -14.63
N GLU A 178 11.61 1.17 -14.24
CA GLU A 178 13.02 0.80 -14.04
C GLU A 178 13.19 -0.14 -12.82
N TYR A 179 12.26 -0.06 -11.85
CA TYR A 179 12.31 -0.82 -10.59
C TYR A 179 11.56 -2.14 -10.64
N GLY A 180 10.43 -2.21 -11.34
CA GLY A 180 9.58 -3.40 -11.41
C GLY A 180 8.57 -3.36 -12.54
N GLU A 181 7.72 -4.37 -12.60
CA GLU A 181 6.64 -4.48 -13.59
C GLU A 181 5.29 -4.49 -12.87
N PRO A 182 4.23 -3.90 -13.46
CA PRO A 182 2.88 -3.99 -12.90
C PRO A 182 2.40 -5.45 -12.91
N ILE A 183 1.34 -5.72 -12.16
CA ILE A 183 0.67 -7.02 -12.22
C ILE A 183 0.23 -7.32 -13.66
N ARG A 184 0.30 -8.57 -14.08
CA ARG A 184 -0.14 -8.96 -15.42
C ARG A 184 -1.67 -9.01 -15.47
N ASP A 185 -2.22 -8.70 -16.64
CA ASP A 185 -3.68 -8.74 -16.84
C ASP A 185 -4.27 -10.13 -16.55
N GLU A 186 -3.51 -11.22 -16.78
CA GLU A 186 -3.96 -12.58 -16.49
C GLU A 186 -3.98 -12.91 -14.99
N GLU A 187 -3.25 -12.14 -14.18
CA GLU A 187 -3.18 -12.27 -12.72
C GLU A 187 -4.21 -11.36 -12.02
N MET A 188 -4.83 -10.42 -12.77
CA MET A 188 -5.90 -9.59 -12.25
C MET A 188 -7.19 -10.38 -12.08
N PRO A 189 -7.93 -10.19 -10.97
CA PRO A 189 -9.27 -10.74 -10.85
C PRO A 189 -10.16 -10.16 -11.95
N PRO A 190 -11.17 -10.92 -12.43
CA PRO A 190 -12.14 -10.37 -13.35
C PRO A 190 -12.80 -9.15 -12.71
N LYS A 191 -12.93 -8.06 -13.49
CA LYS A 191 -13.63 -6.86 -13.02
C LYS A 191 -14.98 -7.26 -12.45
N TRP A 192 -15.19 -6.96 -11.17
CA TRP A 192 -16.47 -7.21 -10.54
C TRP A 192 -17.47 -6.19 -11.10
N TRP A 193 -18.32 -6.64 -12.02
CA TRP A 193 -19.53 -5.89 -12.37
C TRP A 193 -20.61 -6.31 -11.38
N PRO A 194 -21.21 -5.39 -10.60
CA PRO A 194 -22.42 -5.75 -9.89
C PRO A 194 -23.41 -6.27 -10.93
N PRO A 195 -23.99 -7.48 -10.77
CA PRO A 195 -25.04 -7.93 -11.68
C PRO A 195 -26.10 -6.84 -11.72
N ASP A 196 -26.46 -6.41 -12.94
CA ASP A 196 -27.30 -5.24 -13.22
C ASP A 196 -28.25 -4.95 -12.07
N VAL A 197 -27.86 -4.00 -11.20
CA VAL A 197 -28.80 -3.41 -10.26
C VAL A 197 -29.68 -2.55 -11.15
N GLN A 198 -30.70 -3.16 -11.74
CA GLN A 198 -31.88 -2.44 -12.16
C GLN A 198 -32.27 -1.64 -10.92
N LEU A 199 -32.06 -0.32 -10.97
CA LEU A 199 -32.61 0.64 -10.03
C LEU A 199 -34.13 0.61 -10.22
N GLY A 200 -34.74 -0.51 -9.84
CA GLY A 200 -36.15 -0.65 -9.61
C GLY A 200 -36.48 0.30 -8.48
N THR A 201 -37.37 1.23 -8.78
CA THR A 201 -37.95 2.20 -7.86
C THR A 201 -38.56 1.51 -6.65
N HIS A 202 -37.74 1.15 -5.67
CA HIS A 202 -38.20 0.69 -4.37
C HIS A 202 -37.48 1.51 -3.31
N ARG A 203 -38.28 2.36 -2.65
CA ARG A 203 -37.92 3.11 -1.44
C ARG A 203 -37.15 2.20 -0.48
N PHE A 204 -35.87 2.52 -0.26
CA PHE A 204 -35.08 1.92 0.80
C PHE A 204 -35.73 2.22 2.16
N ALA A 205 -36.38 1.22 2.75
CA ALA A 205 -36.65 1.19 4.17
C ALA A 205 -35.42 0.53 4.83
N CYS A 206 -34.48 1.34 5.28
CA CYS A 206 -33.37 0.90 6.12
C CYS A 206 -33.96 0.44 7.47
N ARG A 207 -34.08 -0.87 7.68
CA ARG A 207 -34.54 -1.42 8.96
C ARG A 207 -33.32 -1.67 9.84
N LEU A 208 -32.99 -0.69 10.68
CA LEU A 208 -32.09 -0.84 11.82
C LEU A 208 -32.63 -1.98 12.71
N VAL A 209 -31.88 -3.06 12.83
CA VAL A 209 -32.11 -4.08 13.87
C VAL A 209 -31.17 -3.75 15.03
N ALA A 210 -31.74 -3.25 16.13
CA ALA A 210 -31.03 -3.10 17.40
C ALA A 210 -30.86 -4.49 18.08
N PRO A 211 -29.76 -4.74 18.80
CA PRO A 211 -29.54 -6.02 19.47
C PRO A 211 -30.35 -6.12 20.77
N GLY A 212 -31.07 -7.24 20.92
CA GLY A 212 -31.46 -7.90 22.17
C GLY A 212 -31.90 -7.07 23.38
N GLY A 213 -33.21 -7.09 23.67
CA GLY A 213 -33.76 -6.72 24.98
C GLY A 213 -35.19 -7.25 25.16
N LEU A 214 -35.32 -8.31 25.95
CA LEU A 214 -36.58 -8.95 26.35
C LEU A 214 -37.59 -7.97 26.99
N LEU A 215 -38.86 -8.05 26.57
CA LEU A 215 -40.00 -7.94 27.50
C LEU A 215 -41.24 -8.62 26.89
N ASN A 216 -41.60 -9.75 27.49
CA ASN A 216 -42.89 -10.39 27.40
C ASN A 216 -43.98 -9.45 27.91
N LEU A 217 -45.06 -9.24 27.14
CA LEU A 217 -46.41 -9.17 27.68
C LEU A 217 -47.38 -9.83 26.69
N ARG A 218 -47.97 -10.95 27.14
CA ARG A 218 -49.14 -11.60 26.55
C ARG A 218 -50.39 -10.79 26.92
N GLY A 219 -51.38 -10.81 26.02
CA GLY A 219 -52.76 -11.12 26.42
C GLY A 219 -53.77 -9.98 26.38
N THR A 220 -54.68 -10.13 25.41
CA THR A 220 -56.08 -9.66 25.30
C THR A 220 -56.36 -8.17 25.26
#